data_AF-A0A4U8UUZ4-F1
#
_entry.id   AF-A0A4U8UUZ4-F1
#
_cell.length_a   1.000
_cell.length_b   1.000
_cell.length_c   1.000
_cell.angle_alpha   90.00
_cell.angle_beta   90.00
_cell.angle_gamma   90.00
#
_symmetry.space_group_name_H-M   'P 1'
#
loop_
_entity.id
_entity.type
_entity.pdbx_description
1 polymer ?
#
loop_
_entity_poly.entity_id
_entity_poly.type
_entity_poly.pdbx_seq_one_letter_code
_entity_poly.pdbx_strand_id
1 'polypeptide(L)'
;MMRLTIQLILVLLVRYSHAQLFNLDQLGHNLGQTMGQLGLENLGSVLNQQRNGGQQRPQNPPNLMADLNHLTQQVGNMLDFLAPSPNSGIPPHVLRRIIRFCARHPDHPKCKEHPEYLSQRGKAPPPPKIGIPIVDEIFPALTNFKLPPIPHLNLPDVLSGVPDLLKTLIPPTILGELDELARRAILSTCQLTRTCKQQKRDWLVQRANIAEQEAAVHKLINPGKNQEQIDKDIEMRLGRTHQVKQALLNQAGLGSQVEANNDGTFQHDMLLTEAQANSLLNQIGKPANGRRKRSSLFLEMTPTQTWPANQAIPYTFDQSMSQTDQETVNNAIREIQSKTCLRFAYTPTKPLTAHLYYVKAPSPTYCGLSYIGRVEPVNPIYLSFMCGTDWGVAIHETLHALGLNHEQLRGDRDNFIKINWENINPQNYDFFAIVDSKQFTSYGVPYDYGSIMHYNAYIASQSPSKPSMSPKINPQVNTRLMGQRNGLSQRDIEIVTKMYCMPGCVDRNVYCGAWALKDLCNTTAQKGWMLQNCQKSCGFCR
;
A
#
# COMPACT_ATOMS: atom_id res chain seq x y z
N MET A 1 17.69 32.90 4.32
CA MET A 1 19.07 32.75 4.82
C MET A 1 19.18 32.08 6.20
N MET A 2 18.10 31.91 6.97
CA MET A 2 18.11 31.23 8.29
C MET A 2 18.16 29.68 8.26
N ARG A 3 18.05 29.06 7.07
CA ARG A 3 18.16 27.59 6.90
C ARG A 3 19.56 27.09 6.55
N LEU A 4 20.44 27.95 6.01
CA LEU A 4 21.85 27.58 5.75
C LEU A 4 22.69 27.61 7.04
N THR A 5 22.36 28.47 8.00
CA THR A 5 23.09 28.60 9.27
C THR A 5 22.89 27.39 10.20
N ILE A 6 21.69 26.79 10.22
CA ILE A 6 21.40 25.59 11.04
C ILE A 6 22.06 24.34 10.45
N GLN A 7 22.10 24.21 9.11
CA GLN A 7 22.83 23.11 8.46
C GLN A 7 24.35 23.24 8.64
N LEU A 8 24.92 24.45 8.63
CA LEU A 8 26.35 24.63 8.88
C LEU A 8 26.74 24.31 10.33
N ILE A 9 25.89 24.64 11.32
CA ILE A 9 26.13 24.34 12.75
C ILE A 9 26.07 22.83 13.02
N LEU A 10 25.12 22.11 12.41
CA LEU A 10 25.06 20.64 12.51
C LEU A 10 26.25 19.95 11.83
N VAL A 11 26.74 20.47 10.70
CA VAL A 11 27.91 19.92 10.01
C VAL A 11 29.21 20.20 10.77
N LEU A 12 29.32 21.34 11.45
CA LEU A 12 30.48 21.69 12.29
C LEU A 12 30.50 20.90 13.62
N LEU A 13 29.34 20.61 14.22
CA LEU A 13 29.25 19.78 15.44
C LEU A 13 29.59 18.31 15.18
N VAL A 14 29.26 17.77 14.00
CA VAL A 14 29.61 16.39 13.64
C VAL A 14 31.11 16.24 13.34
N ARG A 15 31.75 17.25 12.74
CA ARG A 15 33.19 17.21 12.42
C ARG A 15 34.13 17.37 13.62
N TYR A 16 33.67 17.92 14.76
CA TYR A 16 34.50 18.07 15.96
C TYR A 16 34.54 16.84 16.88
N SER A 17 33.84 15.76 16.55
CA SER A 17 33.81 14.52 17.35
C SER A 17 35.00 13.56 17.08
N HIS A 18 35.92 13.94 16.20
CA HIS A 18 37.08 13.12 15.79
C HIS A 18 38.40 13.87 15.99
N ALA A 19 38.72 14.24 17.23
CA ALA A 19 40.09 14.50 17.66
C ALA A 19 40.16 14.38 19.19
N GLN A 20 40.81 13.33 19.69
CA GLN A 20 41.25 13.30 21.08
C GLN A 20 42.53 14.14 21.23
N LEU A 21 42.63 14.79 22.39
CA LEU A 21 43.72 15.63 22.92
C LEU A 21 43.61 17.12 22.52
N PHE A 22 42.99 17.95 23.36
CA PHE A 22 43.52 19.25 23.81
C PHE A 22 42.65 19.85 24.94
N ASN A 23 43.29 20.64 25.80
CA ASN A 23 42.85 21.12 27.10
C ASN A 23 41.72 22.18 27.01
N LEU A 24 40.67 22.07 27.84
CA LEU A 24 39.39 22.80 27.70
C LEU A 24 39.39 24.28 28.12
N ASP A 25 40.48 24.81 28.69
CA ASP A 25 40.52 26.19 29.21
C ASP A 25 40.89 27.27 28.17
N GLN A 26 41.30 26.91 26.94
CA GLN A 26 41.61 27.88 25.88
C GLN A 26 40.48 28.12 24.85
N LEU A 27 39.39 27.33 24.89
CA LEU A 27 38.27 27.49 23.96
C LEU A 27 37.25 28.55 24.41
N GLY A 28 37.20 28.86 25.71
CA GLY A 28 36.32 29.89 26.27
C GLY A 28 36.72 31.32 25.86
N HIS A 29 37.99 31.56 25.55
CA HIS A 29 38.49 32.91 25.27
C HIS A 29 38.32 33.37 23.82
N ASN A 30 38.22 32.44 22.86
CA ASN A 30 38.05 32.77 21.43
C ASN A 30 36.57 32.83 20.98
N LEU A 31 35.66 32.14 21.67
CA LEU A 31 34.21 32.24 21.40
C LEU A 31 33.61 33.56 21.90
N GLY A 32 34.18 34.17 22.94
CA GLY A 32 33.76 35.47 23.46
C GLY A 32 34.08 36.66 22.54
N GLN A 33 35.13 36.57 21.72
CA GLN A 33 35.50 37.66 20.80
C GLN A 33 34.76 37.61 19.46
N THR A 34 34.24 36.44 19.04
CA THR A 34 33.50 36.33 17.76
C THR A 34 32.02 36.69 17.88
N MET A 35 31.43 36.63 19.09
CA MET A 35 30.03 37.01 19.31
C MET A 35 29.81 38.51 19.54
N GLY A 36 30.87 39.27 19.87
CA GLY A 36 30.82 40.74 19.99
C GLY A 36 30.74 41.51 18.67
N GLN A 37 30.96 40.86 17.52
CA GLN A 37 30.90 41.49 16.19
C GLN A 37 29.57 41.27 15.43
N LEU A 38 28.59 40.59 16.03
CA LEU A 38 27.31 40.25 15.39
C LEU A 38 26.06 40.84 16.07
N GLY A 39 26.20 41.70 17.08
CA GLY A 39 25.12 42.60 17.54
C GLY A 39 23.81 41.94 17.99
N LEU A 40 23.86 40.73 18.56
CA LEU A 40 22.68 39.99 19.04
C LEU A 40 22.59 39.98 20.58
N GLU A 41 22.71 41.16 21.19
CA GLU A 41 22.39 41.37 22.61
C GLU A 41 20.89 41.59 22.76
N ASN A 42 20.12 40.50 22.87
CA ASN A 42 18.87 40.41 23.64
C ASN A 42 18.09 39.15 23.22
N LEU A 43 18.35 38.04 23.90
CA LEU A 43 17.42 36.90 24.02
C LEU A 43 17.84 36.01 25.22
N GLY A 44 18.29 36.64 26.30
CA GLY A 44 18.63 35.99 27.56
C GLY A 44 17.64 36.37 28.65
N SER A 45 16.43 35.80 28.64
CA SER A 45 15.49 35.96 29.76
C SER A 45 14.35 34.94 29.79
N VAL A 46 14.59 33.67 29.49
CA VAL A 46 13.69 32.58 29.94
C VAL A 46 14.54 31.35 30.21
N LEU A 47 14.73 31.03 31.50
CA LEU A 47 15.14 29.75 32.11
C LEU A 47 16.03 30.03 33.32
N ASN A 48 15.44 30.65 34.35
CA ASN A 48 16.05 30.64 35.68
C ASN A 48 14.95 30.65 36.75
N GLN A 49 14.45 29.47 37.10
CA GLN A 49 13.79 29.20 38.38
C GLN A 49 13.61 27.69 38.53
N GLN A 50 14.55 27.06 39.24
CA GLN A 50 14.27 26.06 40.28
C GLN A 50 15.58 25.68 40.99
N ARG A 51 15.76 26.25 42.19
CA ARG A 51 16.73 25.84 43.22
C ARG A 51 15.95 25.79 44.53
N ASN A 52 15.74 24.58 45.10
CA ASN A 52 16.05 24.21 46.49
C ASN A 52 15.17 23.08 47.08
N GLY A 53 15.85 22.15 47.75
CA GLY A 53 15.35 21.13 48.68
C GLY A 53 15.18 19.74 48.04
N GLY A 54 15.73 18.62 48.51
CA GLY A 54 16.48 18.22 49.70
C GLY A 54 16.73 16.70 49.58
N GLN A 55 17.76 16.17 50.26
CA GLN A 55 18.34 14.83 50.08
C GLN A 55 17.40 13.63 50.25
N GLN A 56 17.56 12.61 49.40
CA GLN A 56 17.64 11.18 49.75
C GLN A 56 18.17 10.37 48.54
N ARG A 57 19.23 9.56 48.71
CA ARG A 57 19.61 8.49 47.77
C ARG A 57 18.73 7.26 48.06
N PRO A 58 18.30 6.52 47.04
CA PRO A 58 18.99 5.24 46.79
C PRO A 58 19.22 4.91 45.30
N GLN A 59 20.35 4.23 45.08
CA GLN A 59 20.60 3.16 44.09
C GLN A 59 20.43 3.45 42.59
N ASN A 60 21.58 3.41 41.89
CA ASN A 60 21.82 3.12 40.46
C ASN A 60 20.81 3.68 39.43
N PRO A 61 21.18 4.68 38.61
CA PRO A 61 20.41 4.96 37.40
C PRO A 61 20.55 3.77 36.42
N PRO A 62 19.47 3.34 35.74
CA PRO A 62 19.58 2.35 34.68
C PRO A 62 20.55 2.87 33.63
N ASN A 63 21.34 1.94 33.13
CA ASN A 63 22.50 2.15 32.31
C ASN A 63 22.09 2.82 30.98
N LEU A 64 22.00 4.17 30.96
CA LEU A 64 21.62 4.97 29.80
C LEU A 64 22.55 4.71 28.61
N MET A 65 23.79 4.29 28.88
CA MET A 65 24.75 3.84 27.87
C MET A 65 24.48 2.41 27.38
N ALA A 66 23.89 1.52 28.18
CA ALA A 66 23.40 0.24 27.70
C ALA A 66 22.11 0.41 26.89
N ASP A 67 21.21 1.32 27.27
CA ASP A 67 20.01 1.63 26.48
C ASP A 67 20.34 2.40 25.20
N LEU A 68 21.33 3.31 25.22
CA LEU A 68 21.85 3.92 23.97
C LEU A 68 22.61 2.91 23.12
N ASN A 69 23.35 1.95 23.71
CA ASN A 69 23.99 0.87 22.95
C ASN A 69 22.99 -0.15 22.43
N HIS A 70 21.86 -0.36 23.11
CA HIS A 70 20.76 -1.18 22.64
C HIS A 70 19.96 -0.47 21.55
N LEU A 71 19.81 0.87 21.64
CA LEU A 71 19.24 1.73 20.59
C LEU A 71 20.20 1.90 19.41
N THR A 72 21.52 1.95 19.60
CA THR A 72 22.48 1.97 18.47
C THR A 72 22.77 0.58 17.91
N GLN A 73 22.54 -0.51 18.65
CA GLN A 73 22.37 -1.85 18.06
C GLN A 73 21.01 -2.04 17.38
N GLN A 74 19.95 -1.37 17.82
CA GLN A 74 18.64 -1.41 17.16
C GLN A 74 18.56 -0.48 15.94
N VAL A 75 19.28 0.63 15.94
CA VAL A 75 19.38 1.58 14.81
C VAL A 75 20.54 1.20 13.87
N GLY A 76 21.60 0.56 14.37
CA GLY A 76 22.68 -0.03 13.56
C GLY A 76 22.28 -1.33 12.84
N ASN A 77 21.13 -1.91 13.19
CA ASN A 77 20.47 -3.02 12.49
C ASN A 77 19.30 -2.56 11.61
N MET A 78 19.17 -1.25 11.36
CA MET A 78 18.17 -0.68 10.45
C MET A 78 18.53 -0.98 8.99
N LEU A 79 18.32 -2.23 8.58
CA LEU A 79 18.03 -2.62 7.19
C LEU A 79 19.00 -2.07 6.14
N ASP A 80 20.31 -2.28 6.33
CA ASP A 80 21.30 -2.01 5.30
C ASP A 80 21.07 -2.89 4.05
N PHE A 81 20.27 -2.32 3.15
CA PHE A 81 20.59 -2.08 1.75
C PHE A 81 21.23 -3.23 0.99
N LEU A 82 20.58 -4.38 0.97
CA LEU A 82 20.80 -5.38 -0.08
C LEU A 82 19.48 -5.62 -0.79
N ALA A 83 19.04 -4.61 -1.54
CA ALA A 83 18.23 -4.90 -2.71
C ALA A 83 19.19 -5.48 -3.75
N PRO A 84 18.85 -6.63 -4.36
CA PRO A 84 19.57 -7.12 -5.52
C PRO A 84 19.70 -6.02 -6.57
N SER A 85 20.73 -6.14 -7.40
CA SER A 85 20.67 -5.54 -8.72
C SER A 85 19.33 -5.92 -9.38
N PRO A 86 18.58 -4.97 -9.97
CA PRO A 86 17.36 -5.25 -10.73
C PRO A 86 17.50 -6.40 -11.74
N ASN A 87 18.73 -6.70 -12.16
CA ASN A 87 19.06 -7.69 -13.19
C ASN A 87 19.56 -9.03 -12.63
N SER A 88 19.45 -9.28 -11.32
CA SER A 88 19.97 -10.51 -10.69
C SER A 88 19.23 -11.79 -11.08
N GLY A 89 18.01 -11.69 -11.65
CA GLY A 89 17.15 -12.83 -11.97
C GLY A 89 16.53 -13.53 -10.75
N ILE A 90 16.98 -13.21 -9.53
CA ILE A 90 16.56 -13.85 -8.28
C ILE A 90 15.54 -12.96 -7.55
N PRO A 91 14.49 -13.55 -6.97
CA PRO A 91 13.57 -12.83 -6.11
C PRO A 91 14.27 -12.00 -5.02
N PRO A 92 13.94 -10.71 -4.86
CA PRO A 92 14.66 -9.84 -3.92
C PRO A 92 14.75 -10.33 -2.48
N HIS A 93 13.68 -10.93 -1.96
CA HIS A 93 13.62 -11.43 -0.59
C HIS A 93 14.45 -12.71 -0.38
N VAL A 94 14.55 -13.56 -1.41
CA VAL A 94 15.40 -14.77 -1.41
C VAL A 94 16.86 -14.37 -1.34
N LEU A 95 17.29 -13.46 -2.22
CA LEU A 95 18.68 -13.00 -2.22
C LEU A 95 19.05 -12.34 -0.89
N ARG A 96 18.17 -11.49 -0.36
CA ARG A 96 18.39 -10.85 0.94
C ARG A 96 18.55 -11.88 2.06
N ARG A 97 17.79 -12.98 2.04
CA ARG A 97 17.94 -14.07 3.01
C ARG A 97 19.30 -14.76 2.89
N ILE A 98 19.76 -15.04 1.67
CA ILE A 98 21.09 -15.63 1.41
C ILE A 98 22.19 -14.73 1.97
N ILE A 99 22.14 -13.42 1.69
CA ILE A 99 23.19 -12.51 2.13
C ILE A 99 23.20 -12.41 3.66
N ARG A 100 22.03 -12.34 4.30
CA ARG A 100 21.94 -12.38 5.78
C ARG A 100 22.50 -13.68 6.35
N PHE A 101 22.27 -14.82 5.69
CA PHE A 101 22.81 -16.12 6.10
C PHE A 101 24.33 -16.13 5.99
N CYS A 102 24.90 -15.75 4.85
CA CYS A 102 26.35 -15.73 4.65
C CYS A 102 27.06 -14.71 5.53
N ALA A 103 26.45 -13.56 5.81
CA ALA A 103 27.00 -12.59 6.76
C ALA A 103 27.11 -13.14 8.20
N ARG A 104 26.21 -14.05 8.61
CA ARG A 104 26.26 -14.70 9.94
C ARG A 104 27.13 -15.95 9.97
N HIS A 105 27.26 -16.63 8.83
CA HIS A 105 27.98 -17.90 8.70
C HIS A 105 29.03 -17.81 7.59
N PRO A 106 30.05 -16.95 7.75
CA PRO A 106 31.06 -16.73 6.72
C PRO A 106 31.85 -18.00 6.36
N ASP A 107 32.02 -18.91 7.33
CA ASP A 107 32.77 -20.16 7.16
C ASP A 107 31.93 -21.30 6.53
N HIS A 108 30.65 -21.08 6.28
CA HIS A 108 29.80 -22.08 5.63
C HIS A 108 30.31 -22.36 4.21
N PRO A 109 30.43 -23.63 3.75
CA PRO A 109 31.04 -23.97 2.46
C PRO A 109 30.49 -23.14 1.29
N LYS A 110 29.15 -23.01 1.22
CA LYS A 110 28.42 -22.23 0.20
C LYS A 110 28.71 -20.72 0.21
N CYS A 111 29.16 -20.16 1.33
CA CYS A 111 29.45 -18.74 1.48
C CYS A 111 30.95 -18.45 1.31
N LYS A 112 31.80 -19.41 1.69
CA LYS A 112 33.26 -19.32 1.58
C LYS A 112 33.74 -19.27 0.13
N GLU A 113 33.06 -20.00 -0.76
CA GLU A 113 33.35 -20.01 -2.20
C GLU A 113 32.86 -18.72 -2.91
N HIS A 114 32.07 -17.88 -2.23
CA HIS A 114 31.40 -16.70 -2.80
C HIS A 114 31.53 -15.46 -1.90
N PRO A 115 32.73 -14.86 -1.83
CA PRO A 115 33.02 -13.71 -0.97
C PRO A 115 32.17 -12.46 -1.29
N GLU A 116 31.51 -12.40 -2.46
CA GLU A 116 30.58 -11.35 -2.84
C GLU A 116 29.31 -11.26 -1.96
N TYR A 117 28.97 -12.33 -1.22
CA TYR A 117 27.87 -12.33 -0.24
C TYR A 117 28.32 -11.95 1.17
N LEU A 118 29.62 -11.76 1.40
CA LEU A 118 30.19 -11.46 2.71
C LEU A 118 30.37 -9.95 2.87
N SER A 119 29.62 -9.35 3.80
CA SER A 119 29.84 -7.97 4.24
C SER A 119 31.23 -7.86 4.86
N GLN A 120 32.07 -6.93 4.39
CA GLN A 120 33.25 -6.55 5.15
C GLN A 120 32.80 -5.84 6.43
N ARG A 121 33.44 -6.11 7.59
CA ARG A 121 33.06 -5.49 8.87
C ARG A 121 32.97 -3.96 8.73
N GLY A 122 31.77 -3.42 8.95
CA GLY A 122 31.50 -1.97 8.94
C GLY A 122 31.22 -1.36 7.55
N LYS A 123 31.09 -2.16 6.49
CA LYS A 123 30.66 -1.70 5.16
C LYS A 123 29.67 -2.69 4.55
N ALA A 124 28.51 -2.20 4.09
CA ALA A 124 27.60 -3.00 3.28
C ALA A 124 28.37 -3.62 2.10
N PRO A 125 28.20 -4.93 1.81
CA PRO A 125 28.90 -5.54 0.69
C PRO A 125 28.49 -4.83 -0.60
N PRO A 126 29.42 -4.62 -1.55
CA PRO A 126 29.05 -4.07 -2.84
C PRO A 126 27.94 -4.95 -3.45
N PRO A 127 26.92 -4.36 -4.12
CA PRO A 127 25.86 -5.15 -4.72
C PRO A 127 26.51 -6.18 -5.63
N PRO A 128 26.30 -7.48 -5.38
CA PRO A 128 27.01 -8.51 -6.10
C PRO A 128 26.63 -8.40 -7.57
N LYS A 129 27.62 -8.39 -8.46
CA LYS A 129 27.43 -8.44 -9.91
C LYS A 129 27.06 -9.88 -10.29
N ILE A 130 25.87 -10.31 -9.85
CA ILE A 130 25.42 -11.69 -10.03
C ILE A 130 24.91 -11.85 -11.45
N GLY A 131 25.54 -12.74 -12.20
CA GLY A 131 24.91 -13.42 -13.32
C GLY A 131 24.20 -14.68 -12.83
N ILE A 132 23.11 -15.04 -13.50
CA ILE A 132 22.28 -16.24 -13.28
C ILE A 132 23.10 -17.54 -13.03
N PRO A 133 24.24 -17.83 -13.69
CA PRO A 133 24.95 -19.09 -13.53
C PRO A 133 25.48 -19.36 -12.11
N ILE A 134 25.88 -18.31 -11.38
CA ILE A 134 26.57 -18.46 -10.09
C ILE A 134 25.59 -18.94 -9.00
N VAL A 135 24.31 -18.58 -9.05
CA VAL A 135 23.35 -18.96 -8.01
C VAL A 135 22.79 -20.37 -8.19
N ASP A 136 22.67 -20.82 -9.44
CA ASP A 136 22.32 -22.21 -9.75
C ASP A 136 23.40 -23.20 -9.24
N GLU A 137 24.68 -22.78 -9.18
CA GLU A 137 25.79 -23.61 -8.66
C GLU A 137 25.81 -23.69 -7.12
N ILE A 138 25.50 -22.59 -6.41
CA ILE A 138 25.60 -22.50 -4.94
C ILE A 138 24.32 -22.98 -4.24
N PHE A 139 23.19 -22.60 -4.84
CA PHE A 139 21.85 -22.88 -4.36
C PHE A 139 20.99 -23.42 -5.52
N PRO A 140 21.25 -24.65 -5.98
CA PRO A 140 20.54 -25.25 -7.13
C PRO A 140 19.02 -25.36 -6.97
N ALA A 141 18.49 -25.20 -5.75
CA ALA A 141 17.05 -25.11 -5.47
C ALA A 141 16.46 -23.72 -5.78
N LEU A 142 17.28 -22.67 -5.90
CA LEU A 142 16.88 -21.29 -6.18
C LEU A 142 16.80 -21.02 -7.68
N THR A 143 16.11 -21.92 -8.39
CA THR A 143 15.82 -21.78 -9.81
C THR A 143 15.05 -20.48 -10.09
N ASN A 144 15.25 -19.91 -11.28
CA ASN A 144 14.41 -18.83 -11.83
C ASN A 144 12.93 -19.22 -11.71
N PHE A 145 12.21 -18.61 -10.76
CA PHE A 145 10.79 -18.87 -10.57
C PHE A 145 10.03 -18.41 -11.82
N LYS A 146 9.59 -19.37 -12.63
CA LYS A 146 8.77 -19.10 -13.80
C LYS A 146 7.31 -19.17 -13.38
N LEU A 147 6.61 -18.05 -13.57
CA LEU A 147 5.17 -18.00 -13.35
C LEU A 147 4.47 -19.03 -14.27
N PRO A 148 3.56 -19.86 -13.73
CA PRO A 148 2.78 -20.75 -14.56
C PRO A 148 1.89 -19.95 -15.54
N PRO A 149 1.35 -20.58 -16.59
CA PRO A 149 0.34 -19.96 -17.44
C PRO A 149 -0.84 -19.44 -16.63
N ILE A 150 -1.48 -18.37 -17.09
CA ILE A 150 -2.67 -17.81 -16.43
C ILE A 150 -3.83 -18.79 -16.64
N PRO A 151 -4.48 -19.29 -15.58
CA PRO A 151 -5.65 -20.16 -15.73
C PRO A 151 -6.77 -19.42 -16.47
N HIS A 152 -7.39 -20.09 -17.45
CA HIS A 152 -8.57 -19.54 -18.13
C HIS A 152 -9.79 -19.70 -17.23
N LEU A 153 -10.48 -18.60 -16.95
CA LEU A 153 -11.69 -18.60 -16.13
C LEU A 153 -12.94 -18.58 -17.01
N ASN A 154 -13.80 -19.60 -16.86
CA ASN A 154 -15.10 -19.65 -17.52
C ASN A 154 -16.11 -18.83 -16.72
N LEU A 155 -16.43 -17.65 -17.23
CA LEU A 155 -17.28 -16.66 -16.57
C LEU A 155 -18.67 -16.64 -17.27
N PRO A 156 -19.83 -16.74 -16.55
CA PRO A 156 -21.19 -16.54 -17.10
C PRO A 156 -21.41 -15.19 -17.86
N ASP A 157 -22.64 -14.79 -18.20
CA ASP A 157 -22.93 -13.49 -18.83
C ASP A 157 -23.74 -12.57 -17.89
N VAL A 158 -23.11 -11.49 -17.40
CA VAL A 158 -23.77 -10.48 -16.52
C VAL A 158 -24.84 -9.66 -17.23
N LEU A 159 -24.86 -9.68 -18.57
CA LEU A 159 -25.84 -8.97 -19.38
C LEU A 159 -26.99 -9.87 -19.80
N SER A 160 -26.95 -11.15 -19.44
CA SER A 160 -28.06 -12.07 -19.67
C SER A 160 -29.31 -11.58 -18.93
N GLY A 161 -30.42 -11.43 -19.64
CA GLY A 161 -31.68 -10.92 -19.08
C GLY A 161 -31.71 -9.41 -18.78
N VAL A 162 -30.63 -8.67 -19.08
CA VAL A 162 -30.63 -7.20 -18.95
C VAL A 162 -31.32 -6.57 -20.18
N PRO A 163 -32.28 -5.64 -19.99
CA PRO A 163 -32.88 -4.85 -21.07
C PRO A 163 -31.85 -4.12 -21.92
N ASP A 164 -32.05 -4.05 -23.25
CA ASP A 164 -31.06 -3.47 -24.16
C ASP A 164 -30.74 -2.00 -23.86
N LEU A 165 -31.74 -1.21 -23.45
CA LEU A 165 -31.54 0.16 -23.02
C LEU A 165 -30.66 0.28 -21.76
N LEU A 166 -30.72 -0.69 -20.84
CA LEU A 166 -29.81 -0.71 -19.69
C LEU A 166 -28.39 -1.08 -20.10
N LYS A 167 -28.23 -1.94 -21.12
CA LYS A 167 -26.91 -2.30 -21.69
C LYS A 167 -26.21 -1.10 -22.32
N THR A 168 -26.93 -0.19 -22.97
CA THR A 168 -26.35 1.03 -23.56
C THR A 168 -25.94 2.06 -22.51
N LEU A 169 -26.51 1.97 -21.31
CA LEU A 169 -26.24 2.88 -20.18
C LEU A 169 -25.16 2.35 -19.23
N ILE A 170 -24.55 1.22 -19.54
CA ILE A 170 -23.41 0.69 -18.81
C ILE A 170 -22.21 1.62 -19.02
N PRO A 171 -21.55 2.10 -17.94
CA PRO A 171 -20.33 2.87 -18.08
C PRO A 171 -19.29 2.04 -18.84
N PRO A 172 -18.53 2.64 -19.77
CA PRO A 172 -17.46 1.92 -20.45
C PRO A 172 -16.53 1.27 -19.42
N THR A 173 -16.16 0.02 -19.65
CA THR A 173 -15.17 -0.70 -18.82
C THR A 173 -13.80 -0.12 -19.12
N ILE A 174 -13.41 0.97 -18.46
CA ILE A 174 -12.12 1.62 -18.70
C ILE A 174 -11.06 0.93 -17.83
N LEU A 175 -10.71 -0.32 -18.16
CA LEU A 175 -9.51 -0.96 -17.59
C LEU A 175 -8.21 -0.48 -18.27
N GLY A 176 -8.22 0.71 -18.88
CA GLY A 176 -7.02 1.40 -19.33
C GLY A 176 -6.91 1.65 -20.82
N GLU A 177 -7.85 2.36 -21.44
CA GLU A 177 -7.54 3.07 -22.68
C GLU A 177 -7.30 4.54 -22.36
N LEU A 178 -6.04 4.96 -22.45
CA LEU A 178 -5.70 6.37 -22.46
C LEU A 178 -5.99 6.95 -23.84
N ASP A 179 -6.66 8.10 -23.86
CA ASP A 179 -6.74 8.91 -25.07
C ASP A 179 -5.33 9.32 -25.53
N GLU A 180 -5.21 9.71 -26.80
CA GLU A 180 -3.92 10.00 -27.41
C GLU A 180 -3.19 11.19 -26.75
N LEU A 181 -3.93 12.18 -26.24
CA LEU A 181 -3.36 13.34 -25.56
C LEU A 181 -2.79 12.92 -24.20
N ALA A 182 -3.56 12.17 -23.40
CA ALA A 182 -3.15 11.63 -22.12
C ALA A 182 -1.95 10.69 -22.26
N ARG A 183 -1.94 9.83 -23.29
CA ARG A 183 -0.81 8.95 -23.60
C ARG A 183 0.46 9.74 -23.93
N ARG A 184 0.36 10.79 -24.74
CA ARG A 184 1.51 11.68 -25.02
C ARG A 184 1.97 12.43 -23.78
N ALA A 185 1.04 12.93 -22.97
CA ALA A 185 1.33 13.64 -21.73
C ALA A 185 2.09 12.77 -20.73
N ILE A 186 1.61 11.55 -20.46
CA ILE A 186 2.27 10.65 -19.51
C ILE A 186 3.64 10.18 -20.01
N LEU A 187 3.80 9.93 -21.32
CA LEU A 187 5.08 9.51 -21.90
C LEU A 187 6.12 10.64 -21.97
N SER A 188 5.69 11.91 -22.00
CA SER A 188 6.62 13.05 -21.98
C SER A 188 7.53 13.04 -20.74
N THR A 189 7.03 12.48 -19.64
CA THR A 189 7.79 12.36 -18.38
C THR A 189 8.91 11.32 -18.46
N CYS A 190 8.74 10.29 -19.30
CA CYS A 190 9.79 9.31 -19.58
C CYS A 190 10.96 9.90 -20.36
N GLN A 191 10.68 10.82 -21.27
CA GLN A 191 11.74 11.47 -22.08
C GLN A 191 12.65 12.34 -21.20
N LEU A 192 12.07 12.98 -20.18
CA LEU A 192 12.81 13.78 -19.21
C LEU A 192 13.66 12.95 -18.24
N THR A 193 13.26 11.71 -17.96
CA THR A 193 13.89 10.87 -16.91
C THR A 193 14.69 9.68 -17.45
N ARG A 194 14.63 9.35 -18.76
CA ARG A 194 15.31 8.23 -19.46
C ARG A 194 15.24 6.84 -18.79
N THR A 195 14.41 6.64 -17.77
CA THR A 195 14.50 5.49 -16.85
C THR A 195 13.20 4.70 -16.67
N CYS A 196 12.14 4.99 -17.45
CA CYS A 196 10.84 4.31 -17.34
C CYS A 196 10.83 2.80 -17.61
N LYS A 197 11.96 2.23 -18.08
CA LYS A 197 12.17 0.78 -18.27
C LYS A 197 13.06 0.17 -17.18
N GLN A 198 13.37 0.93 -16.13
CA GLN A 198 14.25 0.48 -15.06
C GLN A 198 13.46 0.38 -13.76
N GLN A 199 13.69 -0.70 -13.01
CA GLN A 199 13.15 -0.83 -11.66
C GLN A 199 13.97 0.01 -10.69
N LYS A 200 13.30 0.88 -9.92
CA LYS A 200 13.95 1.60 -8.82
C LYS A 200 14.27 0.64 -7.69
N ARG A 201 15.41 0.89 -7.03
CA ARG A 201 15.86 0.11 -5.87
C ARG A 201 14.82 0.08 -4.75
N ASP A 202 14.18 1.21 -4.47
CA ASP A 202 13.20 1.34 -3.38
C ASP A 202 11.98 0.42 -3.57
N TRP A 203 11.53 0.24 -4.81
CA TRP A 203 10.44 -0.70 -5.13
C TRP A 203 10.85 -2.15 -4.85
N LEU A 204 12.07 -2.54 -5.24
CA LEU A 204 12.58 -3.88 -4.96
C LEU A 204 12.79 -4.13 -3.46
N VAL A 205 13.19 -3.09 -2.71
CA VAL A 205 13.26 -3.13 -1.24
C VAL A 205 11.88 -3.33 -0.64
N GLN A 206 10.89 -2.54 -1.07
CA GLN A 206 9.50 -2.65 -0.60
C GLN A 206 8.95 -4.04 -0.88
N ARG A 207 9.10 -4.53 -2.10
CA ARG A 207 8.70 -5.88 -2.50
C ARG A 207 9.33 -6.96 -1.61
N ALA A 208 10.62 -6.82 -1.29
CA ALA A 208 11.31 -7.74 -0.39
C ALA A 208 10.77 -7.68 1.04
N ASN A 209 10.46 -6.48 1.54
CA ASN A 209 9.85 -6.30 2.86
C ASN A 209 8.47 -6.97 2.94
N ILE A 210 7.62 -6.77 1.91
CA ILE A 210 6.30 -7.39 1.84
C ILE A 210 6.41 -8.92 1.83
N ALA A 211 7.33 -9.47 1.03
CA ALA A 211 7.57 -10.92 1.00
C ALA A 211 8.03 -11.48 2.36
N GLU A 212 8.85 -10.75 3.12
CA GLU A 212 9.24 -11.17 4.48
C GLU A 212 8.03 -11.20 5.44
N GLN A 213 7.15 -10.20 5.35
CA GLN A 213 5.93 -10.13 6.15
C GLN A 213 4.92 -11.23 5.78
N GLU A 214 4.75 -11.50 4.48
CA GLU A 214 3.91 -12.61 4.01
C GLU A 214 4.49 -13.96 4.43
N ALA A 215 5.81 -14.15 4.37
CA ALA A 215 6.44 -15.39 4.82
C ALA A 215 6.18 -15.68 6.30
N ALA A 216 6.16 -14.66 7.16
CA ALA A 216 5.81 -14.81 8.57
C ALA A 216 4.35 -15.27 8.75
N VAL A 217 3.41 -14.66 8.01
CA VAL A 217 2.00 -15.05 8.03
C VAL A 217 1.81 -16.47 7.46
N HIS A 218 2.48 -16.84 6.38
CA HIS A 218 2.42 -18.20 5.81
C HIS A 218 2.90 -19.26 6.81
N LYS A 219 3.96 -18.98 7.58
CA LYS A 219 4.44 -19.88 8.66
C LYS A 219 3.44 -20.00 9.80
N LEU A 220 2.77 -18.90 10.15
CA LEU A 220 1.71 -18.90 11.16
C LEU A 220 0.50 -19.73 10.70
N ILE A 221 0.15 -19.67 9.42
CA ILE A 221 -0.97 -20.43 8.85
C ILE A 221 -0.60 -21.92 8.75
N ASN A 222 0.56 -22.23 8.19
CA ASN A 222 1.03 -23.58 7.89
C ASN A 222 2.44 -23.82 8.42
N PRO A 223 2.61 -24.16 9.72
CA PRO A 223 3.94 -24.35 10.33
C PRO A 223 4.77 -25.46 9.68
N GLY A 224 4.12 -26.47 9.10
CA GLY A 224 4.79 -27.58 8.40
C GLY A 224 5.24 -27.25 6.97
N LYS A 225 4.88 -26.10 6.41
CA LYS A 225 5.28 -25.71 5.05
C LYS A 225 6.74 -25.27 5.03
N ASN A 226 7.54 -25.87 4.16
CA ASN A 226 8.95 -25.54 4.09
C ASN A 226 9.17 -24.14 3.46
N GLN A 227 10.34 -23.56 3.71
CA GLN A 227 10.62 -22.18 3.28
C GLN A 227 10.58 -22.01 1.74
N GLU A 228 11.01 -23.01 0.98
CA GLU A 228 11.00 -22.95 -0.49
C GLU A 228 9.58 -22.91 -1.06
N GLN A 229 8.67 -23.69 -0.48
CA GLN A 229 7.26 -23.68 -0.86
C GLN A 229 6.59 -22.35 -0.48
N ILE A 230 6.96 -21.75 0.65
CA ILE A 230 6.48 -20.42 1.05
C ILE A 230 6.96 -19.37 0.05
N ASP A 231 8.25 -19.37 -0.30
CA ASP A 231 8.79 -18.42 -1.27
C ASP A 231 8.11 -18.58 -2.64
N LYS A 232 7.81 -19.81 -3.07
CA LYS A 232 7.06 -20.09 -4.30
C LYS A 232 5.64 -19.49 -4.29
N ASP A 233 4.89 -19.63 -3.20
CA ASP A 233 3.55 -19.02 -3.08
C ASP A 233 3.62 -17.49 -3.17
N ILE A 234 4.57 -16.88 -2.44
CA ILE A 234 4.75 -15.43 -2.38
C ILE A 234 5.15 -14.89 -3.75
N GLU A 235 6.09 -15.54 -4.43
CA GLU A 235 6.52 -15.16 -5.77
C GLU A 235 5.41 -15.34 -6.81
N MET A 236 4.55 -16.34 -6.64
CA MET A 236 3.35 -16.49 -7.45
C MET A 236 2.46 -15.26 -7.30
N ARG A 237 2.11 -14.88 -6.06
CA ARG A 237 1.24 -13.73 -5.78
C ARG A 237 1.83 -12.41 -6.26
N LEU A 238 3.09 -12.13 -5.89
CA LEU A 238 3.82 -10.91 -6.28
C LEU A 238 3.99 -10.82 -7.79
N GLY A 239 4.37 -11.92 -8.43
CA GLY A 239 4.55 -12.01 -9.88
C GLY A 239 3.25 -11.80 -10.64
N ARG A 240 2.13 -12.40 -10.19
CA ARG A 240 0.80 -12.14 -10.78
C ARG A 240 0.37 -10.69 -10.63
N THR A 241 0.64 -10.07 -9.48
CA THR A 241 0.35 -8.64 -9.26
C THR A 241 1.15 -7.77 -10.24
N HIS A 242 2.44 -8.03 -10.43
CA HIS A 242 3.25 -7.32 -11.42
C HIS A 242 2.76 -7.55 -12.86
N GLN A 243 2.35 -8.78 -13.21
CA GLN A 243 1.73 -9.07 -14.50
C GLN A 243 0.45 -8.26 -14.75
N VAL A 244 -0.41 -8.07 -13.74
CA VAL A 244 -1.61 -7.21 -13.85
C VAL A 244 -1.20 -5.78 -14.20
N LYS A 245 -0.24 -5.21 -13.46
CA LYS A 245 0.24 -3.83 -13.69
C LYS A 245 0.81 -3.66 -15.10
N GLN A 246 1.61 -4.63 -15.56
CA GLN A 246 2.15 -4.61 -16.92
C GLN A 246 1.04 -4.77 -17.98
N ALA A 247 0.04 -5.61 -17.73
CA ALA A 247 -1.10 -5.78 -18.64
C ALA A 247 -1.91 -4.46 -18.76
N LEU A 248 -2.10 -3.73 -17.66
CA LEU A 248 -2.73 -2.40 -17.67
C LEU A 248 -1.94 -1.40 -18.53
N LEU A 249 -0.61 -1.36 -18.39
CA LEU A 249 0.24 -0.52 -19.24
C LEU A 249 0.14 -0.91 -20.73
N ASN A 250 0.08 -2.20 -21.03
CA ASN A 250 -0.05 -2.69 -22.40
C ASN A 250 -1.39 -2.26 -23.01
N GLN A 251 -2.50 -2.43 -22.26
CA GLN A 251 -3.84 -1.98 -22.67
C GLN A 251 -3.87 -0.47 -22.93
N ALA A 252 -3.16 0.32 -22.11
CA ALA A 252 -3.06 1.77 -22.25
C ALA A 252 -2.15 2.25 -23.40
N GLY A 253 -1.49 1.32 -24.11
CA GLY A 253 -0.52 1.65 -25.15
C GLY A 253 0.80 2.22 -24.62
N LEU A 254 1.12 1.98 -23.35
CA LEU A 254 2.33 2.47 -22.68
C LEU A 254 3.44 1.40 -22.57
N GLY A 255 3.08 0.12 -22.62
CA GLY A 255 3.98 -0.99 -22.29
C GLY A 255 5.23 -1.14 -23.17
N SER A 256 5.26 -0.56 -24.38
CA SER A 256 6.47 -0.55 -25.22
C SER A 256 7.57 0.37 -24.69
N GLN A 257 7.20 1.39 -23.90
CA GLN A 257 8.10 2.44 -23.40
C GLN A 257 8.24 2.41 -21.87
N VAL A 258 7.32 1.76 -21.17
CA VAL A 258 7.21 1.78 -19.72
C VAL A 258 7.13 0.36 -19.18
N GLU A 259 7.93 0.07 -18.18
CA GLU A 259 7.85 -1.15 -17.38
C GLU A 259 7.18 -0.84 -16.03
N ALA A 260 6.15 -1.60 -15.67
CA ALA A 260 5.44 -1.42 -14.40
C ALA A 260 6.38 -1.57 -13.22
N ASN A 261 6.22 -0.75 -12.17
CA ASN A 261 7.01 -0.89 -10.95
C ASN A 261 6.71 -2.23 -10.23
N ASN A 262 7.76 -2.92 -9.83
CA ASN A 262 7.68 -4.22 -9.15
C ASN A 262 7.87 -4.03 -7.63
N ASP A 263 6.92 -3.32 -7.00
CA ASP A 263 6.91 -2.99 -5.57
C ASP A 263 6.15 -4.01 -4.70
N GLY A 264 5.50 -4.99 -5.31
CA GLY A 264 4.72 -6.03 -4.62
C GLY A 264 3.29 -5.64 -4.24
N THR A 265 2.86 -4.44 -4.64
CA THR A 265 1.53 -3.88 -4.37
C THR A 265 0.79 -3.58 -5.66
N PHE A 266 -0.53 -3.55 -5.59
CA PHE A 266 -1.41 -3.02 -6.62
C PHE A 266 -2.03 -1.74 -6.10
N GLN A 267 -2.06 -0.68 -6.92
CA GLN A 267 -2.67 0.59 -6.52
C GLN A 267 -2.10 1.08 -5.18
N HIS A 268 -0.77 1.03 -5.03
CA HIS A 268 0.02 1.46 -3.87
C HIS A 268 -0.14 0.66 -2.56
N ASP A 269 -1.36 0.44 -2.09
CA ASP A 269 -1.67 -0.09 -0.75
C ASP A 269 -2.51 -1.38 -0.76
N MET A 270 -2.92 -1.88 -1.94
CA MET A 270 -3.66 -3.13 -2.03
C MET A 270 -2.78 -4.34 -2.35
N LEU A 271 -3.10 -5.45 -1.68
CA LEU A 271 -2.56 -6.77 -1.96
C LEU A 271 -3.61 -7.58 -2.74
N LEU A 272 -3.22 -8.11 -3.90
CA LEU A 272 -4.06 -9.01 -4.67
C LEU A 272 -3.76 -10.45 -4.28
N THR A 273 -4.81 -11.25 -4.06
CA THR A 273 -4.70 -12.71 -4.10
C THR A 273 -4.39 -13.19 -5.52
N GLU A 274 -3.87 -14.41 -5.64
CA GLU A 274 -3.63 -15.01 -6.95
C GLU A 274 -4.91 -15.09 -7.79
N ALA A 275 -6.03 -15.48 -7.17
CA ALA A 275 -7.33 -15.56 -7.84
C ALA A 275 -7.82 -14.19 -8.34
N GLN A 276 -7.64 -13.13 -7.54
CA GLN A 276 -7.97 -11.75 -7.96
C GLN A 276 -7.09 -11.30 -9.13
N ALA A 277 -5.78 -11.52 -9.05
CA ALA A 277 -4.86 -11.14 -10.12
C ALA A 277 -5.12 -11.93 -11.41
N ASN A 278 -5.36 -13.25 -11.32
CA ASN A 278 -5.74 -14.08 -12.47
C ASN A 278 -7.06 -13.61 -13.09
N SER A 279 -8.05 -13.23 -12.28
CA SER A 279 -9.32 -12.69 -12.76
C SER A 279 -9.16 -11.36 -13.49
N LEU A 280 -8.34 -10.44 -12.95
CA LEU A 280 -7.98 -9.19 -13.61
C LEU A 280 -7.28 -9.44 -14.96
N LEU A 281 -6.30 -10.35 -14.98
CA LEU A 281 -5.57 -10.70 -16.21
C LEU A 281 -6.46 -11.33 -17.29
N ASN A 282 -7.47 -12.11 -16.92
CA ASN A 282 -8.46 -12.66 -17.88
C ASN A 282 -9.41 -11.58 -18.43
N GLN A 283 -9.54 -10.44 -17.74
CA GLN A 283 -10.38 -9.31 -18.14
C GLN A 283 -9.59 -8.31 -19.00
N ILE A 284 -8.33 -8.06 -18.67
CA ILE A 284 -7.42 -7.18 -19.41
C ILE A 284 -7.00 -7.87 -20.72
N GLY A 285 -7.12 -7.19 -21.87
CA GLY A 285 -6.75 -7.73 -23.18
C GLY A 285 -7.89 -8.26 -24.06
N LYS A 286 -9.17 -8.17 -23.63
CA LYS A 286 -10.31 -8.38 -24.53
C LYS A 286 -10.66 -7.07 -25.26
N PRO A 287 -10.57 -6.99 -26.60
CA PRO A 287 -10.84 -5.75 -27.33
C PRO A 287 -12.29 -5.31 -27.21
N ALA A 288 -12.53 -4.00 -27.06
CA ALA A 288 -13.87 -3.41 -26.92
C ALA A 288 -14.80 -3.68 -28.13
N ASN A 289 -14.21 -3.88 -29.33
CA ASN A 289 -14.90 -3.97 -30.62
C ASN A 289 -14.80 -5.34 -31.34
N GLY A 290 -14.18 -6.35 -30.73
CA GLY A 290 -14.18 -7.72 -31.26
C GLY A 290 -15.41 -8.49 -30.78
N ARG A 291 -15.92 -9.45 -31.59
CA ARG A 291 -17.08 -10.30 -31.30
C ARG A 291 -17.02 -10.80 -29.85
N ARG A 292 -17.81 -10.18 -28.96
CA ARG A 292 -17.79 -10.40 -27.51
C ARG A 292 -18.14 -11.85 -27.20
N LYS A 293 -17.14 -12.69 -26.90
CA LYS A 293 -17.40 -13.89 -26.10
C LYS A 293 -17.56 -13.44 -24.65
N ARG A 294 -18.83 -13.44 -24.25
CA ARG A 294 -19.44 -13.03 -22.99
C ARG A 294 -18.59 -13.49 -21.80
N SER A 295 -18.18 -12.57 -20.96
CA SER A 295 -17.47 -12.87 -19.71
C SER A 295 -17.99 -11.98 -18.57
N SER A 296 -18.60 -12.63 -17.59
CA SER A 296 -19.23 -12.09 -16.38
C SER A 296 -18.27 -11.77 -15.27
N LEU A 297 -18.77 -11.01 -14.32
CA LEU A 297 -18.48 -11.22 -12.91
C LEU A 297 -19.81 -11.14 -12.17
N PHE A 298 -20.25 -12.22 -11.53
CA PHE A 298 -21.35 -12.15 -10.56
C PHE A 298 -20.75 -11.78 -9.20
N LEU A 299 -21.44 -10.98 -8.39
CA LEU A 299 -20.92 -10.47 -7.10
C LEU A 299 -20.59 -11.60 -6.09
N GLU A 300 -21.11 -12.81 -6.30
CA GLU A 300 -20.79 -14.00 -5.47
C GLU A 300 -19.70 -14.90 -6.10
N MET A 301 -19.19 -14.55 -7.29
CA MET A 301 -18.05 -15.20 -7.96
C MET A 301 -16.96 -14.21 -8.40
N THR A 302 -17.03 -12.96 -7.95
CA THR A 302 -15.83 -12.13 -7.82
C THR A 302 -14.89 -12.86 -6.86
N PRO A 303 -13.59 -13.03 -7.17
CA PRO A 303 -12.66 -13.61 -6.21
C PRO A 303 -12.55 -12.75 -4.93
N THR A 304 -13.02 -11.49 -4.98
CA THR A 304 -13.29 -10.66 -3.81
C THR A 304 -14.54 -11.16 -3.10
N GLN A 305 -14.35 -11.81 -1.95
CA GLN A 305 -15.44 -12.25 -1.07
C GLN A 305 -15.77 -11.17 -0.04
N THR A 306 -17.02 -11.11 0.41
CA THR A 306 -17.41 -10.24 1.53
C THR A 306 -17.43 -11.05 2.83
N TRP A 307 -17.36 -10.35 3.96
CA TRP A 307 -17.57 -10.98 5.27
C TRP A 307 -19.05 -11.34 5.48
N PRO A 308 -19.36 -12.37 6.29
CA PRO A 308 -20.75 -12.68 6.61
C PRO A 308 -21.41 -11.49 7.34
N ALA A 309 -22.41 -10.88 6.71
CA ALA A 309 -23.08 -9.68 7.22
C ALA A 309 -23.79 -9.87 8.57
N ASN A 310 -24.14 -11.11 8.92
CA ASN A 310 -24.90 -11.46 10.11
C ASN A 310 -24.03 -11.95 11.29
N GLN A 311 -22.70 -11.87 11.17
CA GLN A 311 -21.78 -12.36 12.20
C GLN A 311 -20.74 -11.29 12.55
N ALA A 312 -20.30 -11.30 13.81
CA ALA A 312 -19.18 -10.47 14.20
C ALA A 312 -17.90 -10.98 13.52
N ILE A 313 -17.16 -10.07 12.89
CA ILE A 313 -15.90 -10.38 12.20
C ILE A 313 -14.83 -10.63 13.26
N PRO A 314 -14.26 -11.85 13.36
CA PRO A 314 -13.22 -12.11 14.32
C PRO A 314 -11.93 -11.35 13.94
N TYR A 315 -11.21 -10.85 14.93
CA TYR A 315 -9.89 -10.25 14.72
C TYR A 315 -8.91 -10.53 15.87
N THR A 316 -7.63 -10.58 15.53
CA THR A 316 -6.54 -10.73 16.50
C THR A 316 -5.33 -9.89 16.09
N PHE A 317 -4.42 -9.69 17.03
CA PHE A 317 -3.18 -8.95 16.85
C PHE A 317 -1.98 -9.89 16.75
N ASP A 318 -1.02 -9.52 15.91
CA ASP A 318 0.31 -10.11 15.94
C ASP A 318 1.05 -9.74 17.23
N GLN A 319 1.94 -10.62 17.69
CA GLN A 319 2.72 -10.42 18.92
C GLN A 319 3.63 -9.18 18.86
N SER A 320 3.95 -8.70 17.67
CA SER A 320 4.71 -7.46 17.45
C SER A 320 3.95 -6.18 17.79
N MET A 321 2.62 -6.24 17.98
CA MET A 321 1.81 -5.06 18.26
C MET A 321 1.86 -4.67 19.75
N SER A 322 2.36 -3.47 20.02
CA SER A 322 2.34 -2.91 21.37
C SER A 322 0.91 -2.59 21.82
N GLN A 323 0.69 -2.40 23.12
CA GLN A 323 -0.63 -2.02 23.65
C GLN A 323 -1.16 -0.73 23.00
N THR A 324 -0.29 0.27 22.78
CA THR A 324 -0.67 1.53 22.11
C THR A 324 -1.07 1.31 20.65
N ASP A 325 -0.39 0.42 19.93
CA ASP A 325 -0.74 0.07 18.55
C ASP A 325 -2.10 -0.65 18.50
N GLN A 326 -2.32 -1.59 19.43
CA GLN A 326 -3.60 -2.30 19.57
C GLN A 326 -4.74 -1.34 19.93
N GLU A 327 -4.51 -0.39 20.84
CA GLU A 327 -5.48 0.65 21.20
C GLU A 327 -5.85 1.51 19.99
N THR A 328 -4.88 1.87 19.13
CA THR A 328 -5.11 2.60 17.87
C THR A 328 -6.01 1.83 16.90
N VAL A 329 -5.78 0.52 16.75
CA VAL A 329 -6.64 -0.32 15.90
C VAL A 329 -8.02 -0.53 16.52
N ASN A 330 -8.11 -0.80 17.83
CA ASN A 330 -9.38 -0.96 18.54
C ASN A 330 -10.24 0.30 18.41
N ASN A 331 -9.61 1.46 18.44
CA ASN A 331 -10.19 2.75 18.17
C ASN A 331 -10.76 2.89 16.75
N ALA A 332 -9.98 2.53 15.73
CA ALA A 332 -10.44 2.47 14.34
C ALA A 332 -11.63 1.51 14.16
N ILE A 333 -11.59 0.34 14.81
CA ILE A 333 -12.71 -0.61 14.84
C ILE A 333 -13.94 0.01 15.52
N ARG A 334 -13.77 0.71 16.65
CA ARG A 334 -14.86 1.41 17.35
C ARG A 334 -15.53 2.47 16.48
N GLU A 335 -14.76 3.23 15.69
CA GLU A 335 -15.31 4.17 14.72
C GLU A 335 -16.28 3.48 13.76
N ILE A 336 -15.84 2.38 13.13
CA ILE A 336 -16.65 1.61 12.16
C ILE A 336 -17.90 1.05 12.85
N GLN A 337 -17.76 0.45 14.03
CA GLN A 337 -18.88 -0.14 14.77
C GLN A 337 -19.91 0.89 15.23
N SER A 338 -19.47 2.10 15.61
CA SER A 338 -20.34 3.16 16.12
C SER A 338 -21.23 3.76 15.02
N LYS A 339 -20.79 3.68 13.76
CA LYS A 339 -21.44 4.31 12.61
C LYS A 339 -22.14 3.31 11.68
N THR A 340 -21.94 2.00 11.88
CA THR A 340 -22.48 0.95 11.02
C THR A 340 -23.06 -0.21 11.83
N CYS A 341 -23.67 -1.18 11.14
CA CYS A 341 -24.13 -2.43 11.77
C CYS A 341 -23.00 -3.44 12.02
N LEU A 342 -21.81 -3.24 11.42
CA LEU A 342 -20.73 -4.22 11.54
C LEU A 342 -20.30 -4.36 12.98
N ARG A 343 -20.01 -5.60 13.38
CA ARG A 343 -19.49 -5.95 14.70
C ARG A 343 -18.20 -6.73 14.52
N PHE A 344 -17.28 -6.54 15.45
CA PHE A 344 -15.98 -7.18 15.47
C PHE A 344 -15.80 -7.90 16.80
N ALA A 345 -15.25 -9.10 16.75
CA ALA A 345 -15.01 -9.93 17.93
C ALA A 345 -13.50 -10.08 18.12
N TYR A 346 -12.96 -9.44 19.16
CA TYR A 346 -11.56 -9.62 19.53
C TYR A 346 -11.33 -11.03 20.05
N THR A 347 -10.31 -11.70 19.52
CA THR A 347 -9.82 -12.99 20.00
C THR A 347 -8.35 -12.85 20.40
N PRO A 348 -7.96 -13.13 21.65
CA PRO A 348 -6.55 -13.02 22.08
C PRO A 348 -5.65 -14.09 21.46
N THR A 349 -6.23 -15.14 20.91
CA THR A 349 -5.54 -16.25 20.24
C THR A 349 -6.08 -16.41 18.82
N LYS A 350 -5.26 -16.93 17.92
CA LYS A 350 -5.63 -17.25 16.53
C LYS A 350 -6.92 -18.11 16.50
N PRO A 351 -8.03 -17.62 15.94
CA PRO A 351 -9.25 -18.40 15.82
C PRO A 351 -9.13 -19.44 14.70
N LEU A 352 -10.00 -20.47 14.76
CA LEU A 352 -10.08 -21.53 13.74
C LEU A 352 -10.79 -21.06 12.46
N THR A 353 -11.55 -19.97 12.53
CA THR A 353 -12.29 -19.38 11.42
C THR A 353 -11.50 -18.27 10.73
N ALA A 354 -11.94 -17.88 9.53
CA ALA A 354 -11.44 -16.68 8.86
C ALA A 354 -11.54 -15.46 9.80
N HIS A 355 -10.47 -14.67 9.85
CA HIS A 355 -10.36 -13.52 10.76
C HIS A 355 -9.40 -12.45 10.20
N LEU A 356 -9.57 -11.22 10.68
CA LEU A 356 -8.62 -10.14 10.44
C LEU A 356 -7.39 -10.31 11.34
N TYR A 357 -6.20 -10.18 10.77
CA TYR A 357 -4.94 -10.30 11.49
C TYR A 357 -4.12 -9.03 11.34
N TYR A 358 -4.08 -8.20 12.37
CA TYR A 358 -3.33 -6.95 12.33
C TYR A 358 -1.86 -7.20 12.67
N VAL A 359 -0.97 -6.77 11.77
CA VAL A 359 0.48 -6.99 11.86
C VAL A 359 1.20 -5.66 11.86
N LYS A 360 2.14 -5.47 12.79
CA LYS A 360 3.04 -4.31 12.75
C LYS A 360 4.11 -4.54 11.69
N ALA A 361 4.12 -3.69 10.66
CA ALA A 361 5.06 -3.76 9.54
C ALA A 361 5.72 -2.39 9.32
N PRO A 362 6.72 -2.02 10.14
CA PRO A 362 7.37 -0.72 10.05
C PRO A 362 7.97 -0.50 8.65
N SER A 363 7.51 0.55 7.98
CA SER A 363 7.91 0.87 6.62
C SER A 363 7.86 2.38 6.38
N PRO A 364 8.94 2.99 5.84
CA PRO A 364 8.90 4.38 5.41
C PRO A 364 8.25 4.55 4.01
N THR A 365 7.94 3.45 3.30
CA THR A 365 7.45 3.50 1.92
C THR A 365 5.93 3.30 1.78
N TYR A 366 5.29 2.75 2.81
CA TYR A 366 3.84 2.59 2.89
C TYR A 366 3.37 2.74 4.33
N CYS A 367 2.12 3.17 4.52
CA CYS A 367 1.51 3.34 5.84
C CYS A 367 0.71 2.12 6.27
N GLY A 368 -0.01 1.52 5.33
CA GLY A 368 -0.81 0.34 5.51
C GLY A 368 -0.84 -0.49 4.23
N LEU A 369 -1.10 -1.78 4.35
CA LEU A 369 -1.38 -2.67 3.23
C LEU A 369 -2.50 -3.64 3.64
N SER A 370 -3.42 -3.88 2.72
CA SER A 370 -4.54 -4.80 2.95
C SER A 370 -4.93 -5.55 1.70
N TYR A 371 -5.44 -6.76 1.88
CA TYR A 371 -6.18 -7.43 0.82
C TYR A 371 -7.54 -6.79 0.63
N ILE A 372 -8.11 -6.93 -0.56
CA ILE A 372 -9.46 -6.46 -0.83
C ILE A 372 -10.49 -7.57 -0.60
N GLY A 373 -11.42 -7.33 0.32
CA GLY A 373 -12.41 -8.30 0.77
C GLY A 373 -11.83 -9.38 1.69
N ARG A 374 -12.66 -10.39 1.98
CA ARG A 374 -12.34 -11.51 2.87
C ARG A 374 -11.37 -12.49 2.20
N VAL A 375 -10.23 -12.70 2.84
CA VAL A 375 -9.24 -13.73 2.53
C VAL A 375 -9.22 -14.79 3.63
N GLU A 376 -9.18 -16.06 3.22
CA GLU A 376 -9.15 -17.20 4.12
C GLU A 376 -7.80 -17.94 4.06
N PRO A 377 -7.37 -18.59 5.17
CA PRO A 377 -8.00 -18.59 6.50
C PRO A 377 -7.62 -17.37 7.36
N VAL A 378 -6.69 -16.54 6.90
CA VAL A 378 -6.23 -15.35 7.62
C VAL A 378 -6.21 -14.18 6.65
N ASN A 379 -6.77 -13.04 7.06
CA ASN A 379 -6.77 -11.81 6.30
C ASN A 379 -5.82 -10.79 6.95
N PRO A 380 -4.53 -10.79 6.58
CA PRO A 380 -3.57 -9.89 7.20
C PRO A 380 -3.81 -8.44 6.79
N ILE A 381 -3.67 -7.53 7.75
CA ILE A 381 -3.62 -6.08 7.58
C ILE A 381 -2.28 -5.61 8.15
N TYR A 382 -1.42 -5.08 7.30
CA TYR A 382 -0.10 -4.61 7.69
C TYR A 382 -0.16 -3.11 7.98
N LEU A 383 0.36 -2.69 9.14
CA LEU A 383 0.33 -1.29 9.58
C LEU A 383 1.73 -0.84 10.00
N SER A 384 2.19 0.28 9.45
CA SER A 384 3.54 0.82 9.69
C SER A 384 3.68 1.54 11.04
N PHE A 385 2.64 2.27 11.46
CA PHE A 385 2.67 3.17 12.63
C PHE A 385 3.73 4.29 12.57
N MET A 386 4.24 4.59 11.36
CA MET A 386 5.25 5.64 11.13
C MET A 386 4.69 6.84 10.36
N CYS A 387 3.38 6.86 10.07
CA CYS A 387 2.77 7.85 9.18
C CYS A 387 2.06 8.99 9.90
N GLY A 388 1.96 8.95 11.22
CA GLY A 388 1.40 10.03 12.06
C GLY A 388 -0.12 10.18 11.97
N THR A 389 -0.79 9.38 11.15
CA THR A 389 -2.26 9.33 11.00
C THR A 389 -2.78 7.89 11.14
N ASP A 390 -2.14 7.12 12.01
CA ASP A 390 -2.22 5.66 12.03
C ASP A 390 -3.63 5.13 12.35
N TRP A 391 -4.42 5.89 13.12
CA TRP A 391 -5.86 5.63 13.30
C TRP A 391 -6.60 5.60 11.96
N GLY A 392 -6.45 6.65 11.14
CA GLY A 392 -7.15 6.76 9.86
C GLY A 392 -6.65 5.75 8.84
N VAL A 393 -5.36 5.43 8.89
CA VAL A 393 -4.77 4.32 8.11
C VAL A 393 -5.42 3.00 8.52
N ALA A 394 -5.55 2.70 9.81
CA ALA A 394 -6.19 1.47 10.28
C ALA A 394 -7.67 1.37 9.83
N ILE A 395 -8.42 2.48 9.79
CA ILE A 395 -9.77 2.50 9.20
C ILE A 395 -9.71 2.17 7.72
N HIS A 396 -8.85 2.86 6.95
CA HIS A 396 -8.69 2.69 5.51
C HIS A 396 -8.37 1.23 5.13
N GLU A 397 -7.36 0.64 5.78
CA GLU A 397 -6.96 -0.75 5.52
C GLU A 397 -8.03 -1.76 5.96
N THR A 398 -8.78 -1.46 7.02
CA THR A 398 -9.92 -2.28 7.43
C THR A 398 -11.06 -2.20 6.41
N LEU A 399 -11.32 -1.04 5.81
CA LEU A 399 -12.29 -0.91 4.72
C LEU A 399 -11.88 -1.67 3.46
N HIS A 400 -10.58 -1.70 3.13
CA HIS A 400 -10.07 -2.60 2.08
C HIS A 400 -10.39 -4.07 2.39
N ALA A 401 -10.11 -4.54 3.60
CA ALA A 401 -10.43 -5.91 4.02
C ALA A 401 -11.95 -6.20 4.04
N LEU A 402 -12.78 -5.16 4.16
CA LEU A 402 -14.24 -5.24 4.02
C LEU A 402 -14.71 -5.19 2.55
N GLY A 403 -13.83 -4.96 1.59
CA GLY A 403 -14.11 -5.01 0.15
C GLY A 403 -14.30 -3.64 -0.51
N LEU A 404 -13.97 -2.53 0.14
CA LEU A 404 -13.98 -1.21 -0.48
C LEU A 404 -12.69 -0.97 -1.26
N ASN A 405 -12.81 -0.31 -2.41
CA ASN A 405 -11.69 0.14 -3.25
C ASN A 405 -11.56 1.67 -3.14
N HIS A 406 -10.53 2.25 -3.73
CA HIS A 406 -10.32 3.68 -3.68
C HIS A 406 -11.36 4.47 -4.47
N GLU A 407 -11.77 5.61 -3.91
CA GLU A 407 -12.82 6.47 -4.47
C GLU A 407 -12.39 7.09 -5.82
N GLN A 408 -11.10 7.44 -5.97
CA GLN A 408 -10.57 7.98 -7.24
C GLN A 408 -10.46 6.96 -8.38
N LEU A 409 -10.91 5.72 -8.18
CA LEU A 409 -10.86 4.67 -9.20
C LEU A 409 -12.23 4.28 -9.74
N ARG A 410 -13.30 4.93 -9.26
CA ARG A 410 -14.65 4.69 -9.75
C ARG A 410 -14.79 4.97 -11.24
N GLY A 411 -15.71 4.25 -11.88
CA GLY A 411 -16.02 4.43 -13.31
C GLY A 411 -16.61 5.79 -13.68
N ASP A 412 -17.11 6.56 -12.72
CA ASP A 412 -17.64 7.91 -12.88
C ASP A 412 -16.68 9.02 -12.44
N ARG A 413 -15.46 8.68 -11.97
CA ARG A 413 -14.53 9.65 -11.38
C ARG A 413 -14.21 10.83 -12.29
N ASP A 414 -14.19 10.63 -13.60
CA ASP A 414 -13.74 11.65 -14.54
C ASP A 414 -14.78 12.79 -14.65
N ASN A 415 -15.97 12.64 -14.08
CA ASN A 415 -16.91 13.74 -13.88
C ASN A 415 -16.50 14.65 -12.70
N PHE A 416 -15.70 14.14 -11.76
CA PHE A 416 -15.38 14.79 -10.49
C PHE A 416 -13.91 15.23 -10.39
N ILE A 417 -12.98 14.47 -10.97
CA ILE A 417 -11.56 14.79 -10.96
C ILE A 417 -10.99 14.85 -12.38
N LYS A 418 -9.92 15.62 -12.53
CA LYS A 418 -9.03 15.59 -13.69
C LYS A 418 -7.73 14.94 -13.27
N ILE A 419 -7.28 13.91 -14.00
CA ILE A 419 -5.94 13.35 -13.84
C ILE A 419 -4.96 14.19 -14.66
N ASN A 420 -3.90 14.68 -14.02
CA ASN A 420 -2.82 15.47 -14.64
C ASN A 420 -1.68 14.52 -15.01
N TRP A 421 -1.87 13.78 -16.11
CA TRP A 421 -0.97 12.73 -16.59
C TRP A 421 0.49 13.18 -16.77
N GLU A 422 0.71 14.44 -17.11
CA GLU A 422 2.03 15.07 -17.24
C GLU A 422 2.80 15.16 -15.90
N ASN A 423 2.12 15.04 -14.76
CA ASN A 423 2.75 15.10 -13.44
C ASN A 423 3.04 13.71 -12.85
N ILE A 424 2.52 12.65 -13.45
CA ILE A 424 2.53 11.29 -12.89
C ILE A 424 3.74 10.51 -13.41
N ASN A 425 4.37 9.72 -12.54
CA ASN A 425 5.32 8.71 -12.98
C ASN A 425 4.56 7.57 -13.71
N PRO A 426 4.80 7.32 -15.00
CA PRO A 426 4.07 6.33 -15.77
C PRO A 426 4.22 4.90 -15.25
N GLN A 427 5.29 4.58 -14.50
CA GLN A 427 5.44 3.27 -13.87
C GLN A 427 4.41 3.02 -12.75
N ASN A 428 3.73 4.07 -12.26
CA ASN A 428 2.65 4.03 -11.27
C ASN A 428 1.25 4.19 -11.92
N TYR A 429 1.11 3.88 -13.21
CA TYR A 429 -0.14 4.04 -13.94
C TYR A 429 -1.34 3.32 -13.29
N ASP A 430 -1.09 2.18 -12.64
CA ASP A 430 -2.11 1.38 -11.98
C ASP A 430 -2.87 2.17 -10.89
N PHE A 431 -2.24 3.15 -10.25
CA PHE A 431 -2.85 4.02 -9.22
C PHE A 431 -4.00 4.87 -9.76
N PHE A 432 -4.15 4.93 -11.09
CA PHE A 432 -5.20 5.67 -11.79
C PHE A 432 -5.94 4.79 -12.80
N ALA A 433 -5.76 3.47 -12.80
CA ALA A 433 -6.55 2.57 -13.63
C ALA A 433 -7.97 2.46 -13.07
N ILE A 434 -8.98 2.86 -13.85
CA ILE A 434 -10.38 2.74 -13.41
C ILE A 434 -10.69 1.28 -13.14
N VAL A 435 -11.34 1.08 -12.01
CA VAL A 435 -11.74 -0.22 -11.52
C VAL A 435 -13.03 -0.65 -12.24
N ASP A 436 -13.08 -1.91 -12.67
CA ASP A 436 -14.28 -2.43 -13.33
C ASP A 436 -15.43 -2.48 -12.32
N SER A 437 -16.56 -1.85 -12.69
CA SER A 437 -17.83 -1.91 -11.95
C SER A 437 -18.32 -3.34 -11.68
N LYS A 438 -17.86 -4.32 -12.46
CA LYS A 438 -18.07 -5.74 -12.20
C LYS A 438 -17.47 -6.21 -10.87
N GLN A 439 -16.35 -5.60 -10.47
CA GLN A 439 -15.61 -5.93 -9.26
C GLN A 439 -16.01 -5.06 -8.08
N PHE A 440 -16.37 -3.79 -8.33
CA PHE A 440 -16.68 -2.81 -7.30
C PHE A 440 -17.86 -1.94 -7.71
N THR A 441 -18.90 -1.93 -6.87
CA THR A 441 -20.09 -1.11 -7.08
C THR A 441 -20.15 0.01 -6.05
N SER A 442 -20.54 1.21 -6.48
CA SER A 442 -20.82 2.33 -5.59
C SER A 442 -22.14 2.18 -4.84
N TYR A 443 -22.95 1.17 -5.17
CA TYR A 443 -24.32 1.01 -4.67
C TYR A 443 -25.19 2.26 -4.84
N GLY A 444 -24.96 3.06 -5.89
CA GLY A 444 -25.71 4.30 -6.13
C GLY A 444 -25.28 5.47 -5.24
N VAL A 445 -24.24 5.31 -4.42
CA VAL A 445 -23.72 6.36 -3.54
C VAL A 445 -22.94 7.39 -4.37
N PRO A 446 -23.26 8.70 -4.25
CA PRO A 446 -22.55 9.76 -4.98
C PRO A 446 -21.05 9.80 -4.66
N TYR A 447 -20.27 10.35 -5.58
CA TYR A 447 -18.83 10.52 -5.42
C TYR A 447 -18.46 11.41 -4.23
N ASP A 448 -17.45 11.03 -3.46
CA ASP A 448 -17.05 11.75 -2.25
C ASP A 448 -15.56 12.10 -2.18
N TYR A 449 -15.23 13.37 -2.39
CA TYR A 449 -13.86 13.88 -2.21
C TYR A 449 -13.32 13.69 -0.78
N GLY A 450 -14.20 13.64 0.22
CA GLY A 450 -13.85 13.45 1.63
C GLY A 450 -13.85 12.00 2.10
N SER A 451 -14.09 11.03 1.20
CA SER A 451 -13.99 9.61 1.53
C SER A 451 -12.60 9.30 2.08
N ILE A 452 -12.54 8.48 3.14
CA ILE A 452 -11.26 8.00 3.66
C ILE A 452 -10.54 7.11 2.64
N MET A 453 -11.27 6.56 1.67
CA MET A 453 -10.75 5.76 0.55
C MET A 453 -10.26 6.63 -0.62
N HIS A 454 -10.39 7.95 -0.56
CA HIS A 454 -9.89 8.84 -1.60
C HIS A 454 -8.40 9.14 -1.38
N TYR A 455 -7.59 9.06 -2.44
CA TYR A 455 -6.19 9.49 -2.42
C TYR A 455 -6.02 11.00 -2.31
N ASN A 456 -4.89 11.43 -1.74
CA ASN A 456 -4.52 12.85 -1.76
C ASN A 456 -4.17 13.30 -3.19
N ALA A 457 -4.31 14.60 -3.47
CA ALA A 457 -4.12 15.18 -4.80
C ALA A 457 -2.70 15.04 -5.41
N TYR A 458 -1.71 14.65 -4.61
CA TYR A 458 -0.29 14.59 -4.99
C TYR A 458 0.26 13.17 -5.11
N ILE A 459 -0.58 12.15 -4.90
CA ILE A 459 -0.17 10.74 -4.98
C ILE A 459 0.50 10.43 -6.33
N ALA A 460 1.60 9.67 -6.32
CA ALA A 460 2.39 9.34 -7.51
C ALA A 460 2.91 10.54 -8.35
N SER A 461 2.85 11.77 -7.82
CA SER A 461 3.43 12.92 -8.48
C SER A 461 4.95 12.87 -8.50
N GLN A 462 5.54 13.29 -9.60
CA GLN A 462 6.99 13.45 -9.74
C GLN A 462 7.52 14.72 -9.08
N SER A 463 6.65 15.69 -8.75
CA SER A 463 7.02 16.92 -8.07
C SER A 463 6.11 17.16 -6.87
N PRO A 464 6.64 17.39 -5.66
CA PRO A 464 5.84 17.70 -4.49
C PRO A 464 4.90 18.91 -4.65
N SER A 465 5.20 19.80 -5.60
CA SER A 465 4.40 21.01 -5.86
C SER A 465 3.36 20.85 -6.97
N LYS A 466 3.36 19.75 -7.71
CA LYS A 466 2.44 19.53 -8.84
C LYS A 466 1.45 18.41 -8.51
N PRO A 467 0.14 18.67 -8.45
CA PRO A 467 -0.83 17.62 -8.15
C PRO A 467 -0.95 16.64 -9.33
N SER A 468 -1.04 15.35 -9.03
CA SER A 468 -1.36 14.30 -10.00
C SER A 468 -2.83 14.28 -10.37
N MET A 469 -3.70 14.81 -9.52
CA MET A 469 -5.12 14.96 -9.80
C MET A 469 -5.71 16.21 -9.15
N SER A 470 -6.72 16.78 -9.79
CA SER A 470 -7.39 18.01 -9.34
C SER A 470 -8.92 17.85 -9.36
N PRO A 471 -9.65 18.35 -8.34
CA PRO A 471 -11.11 18.40 -8.40
C PRO A 471 -11.60 19.30 -9.53
N LYS A 472 -12.66 18.88 -10.21
CA LYS A 472 -13.39 19.71 -11.20
C LYS A 472 -14.40 20.63 -10.52
N ILE A 473 -14.97 20.21 -9.40
CA ILE A 473 -15.97 20.95 -8.62
C ILE A 473 -15.27 21.56 -7.41
N ASN A 474 -15.49 22.86 -7.15
CA ASN A 474 -14.98 23.60 -5.98
C ASN A 474 -13.53 23.23 -5.57
N PRO A 475 -12.54 23.37 -6.47
CA PRO A 475 -11.18 22.85 -6.24
C PRO A 475 -10.50 23.40 -4.98
N GLN A 476 -10.79 24.65 -4.57
CA GLN A 476 -10.22 25.24 -3.37
C GLN A 476 -10.64 24.55 -2.07
N VAL A 477 -11.83 23.94 -2.06
CA VAL A 477 -12.39 23.19 -0.93
C VAL A 477 -12.02 21.72 -1.08
N ASN A 478 -12.35 21.13 -2.22
CA ASN A 478 -12.26 19.68 -2.40
C ASN A 478 -10.83 19.15 -2.42
N THR A 479 -9.84 19.96 -2.82
CA THR A 479 -8.42 19.54 -2.75
C THR A 479 -7.98 19.24 -1.31
N ARG A 480 -8.58 19.92 -0.31
CA ARG A 480 -8.25 19.72 1.11
C ARG A 480 -8.97 18.51 1.73
N LEU A 481 -10.07 18.07 1.11
CA LEU A 481 -10.82 16.89 1.55
C LEU A 481 -10.17 15.59 1.07
N MET A 482 -9.61 15.61 -0.14
CA MET A 482 -8.93 14.48 -0.74
C MET A 482 -7.75 13.99 0.12
N GLY A 483 -7.74 12.70 0.45
CA GLY A 483 -6.66 12.10 1.23
C GLY A 483 -6.76 12.30 2.74
N GLN A 484 -7.89 12.80 3.25
CA GLN A 484 -8.12 12.91 4.70
C GLN A 484 -8.00 11.53 5.38
N ARG A 485 -7.52 11.53 6.63
CA ARG A 485 -7.35 10.34 7.49
C ARG A 485 -7.93 10.58 8.89
N ASN A 486 -8.97 11.40 8.98
CA ASN A 486 -9.61 11.80 10.24
C ASN A 486 -10.72 10.83 10.67
N GLY A 487 -11.36 10.14 9.73
CA GLY A 487 -12.44 9.18 10.02
C GLY A 487 -13.31 8.90 8.80
N LEU A 488 -14.36 8.10 9.00
CA LEU A 488 -15.33 7.77 7.94
C LEU A 488 -16.13 9.00 7.53
N SER A 489 -16.26 9.22 6.23
CA SER A 489 -17.22 10.18 5.67
C SER A 489 -18.65 9.62 5.75
N GLN A 490 -19.65 10.48 5.52
CA GLN A 490 -21.04 10.02 5.44
C GLN A 490 -21.27 9.03 4.30
N ARG A 491 -20.52 9.15 3.20
CA ARG A 491 -20.64 8.26 2.03
C ARG A 491 -19.91 6.95 2.24
N ASP A 492 -18.79 6.94 2.98
CA ASP A 492 -18.15 5.70 3.43
C ASP A 492 -19.13 4.86 4.26
N ILE A 493 -19.82 5.50 5.21
CA ILE A 493 -20.84 4.85 6.06
C ILE A 493 -21.98 4.29 5.21
N GLU A 494 -22.47 5.05 4.23
CA GLU A 494 -23.56 4.64 3.35
C GLU A 494 -23.18 3.41 2.52
N ILE A 495 -21.97 3.38 1.94
CA ILE A 495 -21.48 2.23 1.17
C ILE A 495 -21.39 1.00 2.06
N VAL A 496 -20.75 1.10 3.24
CA VAL A 496 -20.65 -0.03 4.18
C VAL A 496 -22.04 -0.52 4.62
N THR A 497 -22.98 0.41 4.83
CA THR A 497 -24.36 0.09 5.19
C THR A 497 -25.07 -0.68 4.07
N LYS A 498 -24.92 -0.26 2.82
CA LYS A 498 -25.50 -1.00 1.68
C LYS A 498 -24.82 -2.36 1.48
N MET A 499 -23.52 -2.48 1.74
CA MET A 499 -22.80 -3.75 1.68
C MET A 499 -23.31 -4.76 2.73
N TYR A 500 -23.35 -4.35 4.00
CA TYR A 500 -23.48 -5.28 5.13
C TYR A 500 -24.77 -5.16 5.95
N CYS A 501 -25.46 -4.03 5.90
CA CYS A 501 -26.49 -3.70 6.90
C CYS A 501 -27.93 -3.78 6.39
N MET A 502 -28.14 -4.39 5.23
CA MET A 502 -29.45 -4.56 4.61
C MET A 502 -29.77 -6.04 4.43
N PRO A 503 -30.04 -6.79 5.52
CA PRO A 503 -30.36 -8.21 5.44
C PRO A 503 -31.62 -8.43 4.60
N GLY A 504 -31.61 -9.46 3.74
CA GLY A 504 -32.74 -9.77 2.86
C GLY A 504 -32.87 -8.87 1.62
N CYS A 505 -32.03 -7.84 1.50
CA CYS A 505 -31.98 -6.98 0.32
C CYS A 505 -30.78 -7.32 -0.55
N VAL A 506 -30.97 -7.41 -1.87
CA VAL A 506 -29.88 -7.78 -2.80
C VAL A 506 -29.88 -6.95 -4.08
N ASP A 507 -28.68 -6.64 -4.55
CA ASP A 507 -28.45 -6.25 -5.94
C ASP A 507 -28.03 -7.51 -6.72
N ARG A 508 -28.82 -7.87 -7.73
CA ARG A 508 -28.62 -9.06 -8.57
C ARG A 508 -27.75 -8.77 -9.80
N ASN A 509 -27.40 -7.51 -10.03
CA ASN A 509 -26.56 -7.09 -11.14
C ASN A 509 -25.46 -6.13 -10.68
N VAL A 510 -24.26 -6.31 -11.22
CA VAL A 510 -23.07 -5.50 -10.88
C VAL A 510 -23.19 -4.04 -11.30
N TYR A 511 -24.00 -3.73 -12.32
CA TYR A 511 -24.20 -2.36 -12.80
C TYR A 511 -25.29 -1.59 -12.06
N CYS A 512 -25.93 -2.19 -11.04
CA CYS A 512 -26.99 -1.54 -10.27
C CYS A 512 -26.58 -0.18 -9.70
N GLY A 513 -25.35 -0.07 -9.18
CA GLY A 513 -24.86 1.21 -8.64
C GLY A 513 -24.70 2.27 -9.72
N ALA A 514 -24.16 1.90 -10.88
CA ALA A 514 -23.97 2.81 -12.01
C ALA A 514 -25.32 3.28 -12.60
N TRP A 515 -26.30 2.38 -12.70
CA TRP A 515 -27.65 2.70 -13.15
C TRP A 515 -28.41 3.58 -12.14
N ALA A 516 -28.24 3.34 -10.84
CA ALA A 516 -28.84 4.18 -9.80
C ALA A 516 -28.31 5.62 -9.85
N LEU A 517 -27.01 5.82 -10.11
CA LEU A 517 -26.41 7.16 -10.29
C LEU A 517 -26.93 7.90 -11.53
N LYS A 518 -27.53 7.19 -12.49
CA LYS A 518 -28.19 7.76 -13.68
C LYS A 518 -29.69 7.98 -13.48
N ASP A 519 -30.16 7.95 -12.23
CA ASP A 519 -31.56 8.13 -11.83
C ASP A 519 -32.55 7.11 -12.43
N LEU A 520 -32.06 5.93 -12.84
CA LEU A 520 -32.90 4.90 -13.47
C LEU A 520 -33.84 4.19 -12.50
N CYS A 521 -33.66 4.41 -11.20
CA CYS A 521 -34.56 3.91 -10.16
C CYS A 521 -35.94 4.59 -10.21
N ASN A 522 -36.01 5.83 -10.69
CA ASN A 522 -37.22 6.64 -10.67
C ASN A 522 -37.92 6.74 -12.03
N THR A 523 -37.28 6.32 -13.12
CA THR A 523 -37.82 6.40 -14.47
C THR A 523 -38.88 5.32 -14.71
N THR A 524 -40.06 5.73 -15.20
CA THR A 524 -41.24 4.85 -15.37
C THR A 524 -40.95 3.59 -16.18
N ALA A 525 -40.09 3.66 -17.19
CA ALA A 525 -39.78 2.53 -18.07
C ALA A 525 -38.82 1.49 -17.44
N GLN A 526 -37.92 1.89 -16.53
CA GLN A 526 -36.89 1.02 -15.96
C GLN A 526 -37.15 0.66 -14.50
N LYS A 527 -37.98 1.43 -13.79
CA LYS A 527 -38.31 1.24 -12.38
C LYS A 527 -38.72 -0.19 -12.03
N GLY A 528 -39.52 -0.85 -12.87
CA GLY A 528 -39.94 -2.24 -12.64
C GLY A 528 -38.75 -3.22 -12.63
N TRP A 529 -37.82 -3.07 -13.56
CA TRP A 529 -36.61 -3.90 -13.61
C TRP A 529 -35.65 -3.58 -12.46
N MET A 530 -35.45 -2.29 -12.18
CA MET A 530 -34.58 -1.82 -11.09
C MET A 530 -35.11 -2.27 -9.72
N LEU A 531 -36.43 -2.29 -9.52
CA LEU A 531 -37.06 -2.77 -8.28
C LEU A 531 -36.76 -4.25 -8.00
N GLN A 532 -36.68 -5.08 -9.04
CA GLN A 532 -36.44 -6.51 -8.91
C GLN A 532 -34.96 -6.86 -8.79
N ASN A 533 -34.06 -6.03 -9.35
CA ASN A 533 -32.65 -6.39 -9.52
C ASN A 533 -31.67 -5.48 -8.76
N CYS A 534 -32.07 -4.27 -8.35
CA CYS A 534 -31.16 -3.24 -7.83
C CYS A 534 -31.67 -2.63 -6.52
N GLN A 535 -32.13 -3.47 -5.59
CA GLN A 535 -32.82 -3.03 -4.39
C GLN A 535 -31.95 -2.20 -3.46
N LYS A 536 -30.68 -2.59 -3.24
CA LYS A 536 -29.73 -1.85 -2.39
C LYS A 536 -29.34 -0.54 -3.05
N SER A 537 -28.99 -0.59 -4.34
CA SER A 537 -28.56 0.60 -5.08
C SER A 537 -29.65 1.66 -5.16
N CYS A 538 -30.90 1.26 -5.39
CA CYS A 538 -32.04 2.18 -5.51
C CYS A 538 -32.71 2.55 -4.17
N GLY A 539 -32.27 1.99 -3.05
CA GLY A 539 -32.90 2.25 -1.76
C GLY A 539 -34.33 1.70 -1.66
N PHE A 540 -34.61 0.58 -2.34
CA PHE A 540 -35.89 -0.11 -2.27
C PHE A 540 -35.99 -1.14 -1.14
N CYS A 541 -34.90 -1.36 -0.41
CA CYS A 541 -34.90 -2.16 0.81
C CYS A 541 -35.86 -1.51 1.82
N ARG A 542 -36.87 -2.24 2.27
CA ARG A 542 -37.83 -1.80 3.29
C ARG A 542 -37.46 -2.35 4.66
#